data_AF-A0A2E7SVS4-F1
#
_entry.id   AF-A0A2E7SVS4-F1
#
_cell.length_a   1.000
_cell.length_b   1.000
_cell.length_c   1.000
_cell.angle_alpha   90.00
_cell.angle_beta   90.00
_cell.angle_gamma   90.00
#
_symmetry.space_group_name_H-M   'P 1'
#
loop_
_entity.id
_entity.type
_entity.pdbx_description
1 polymer ?
#
loop_
_entity_poly.entity_id
_entity_poly.type
_entity_poly.pdbx_seq_one_letter_code
_entity_poly.pdbx_strand_id
1 'polypeptide(L)'
;MKKIWSRLEGELTLKASAILESLNPGANEVEVEALEEFIGQELPTDYRDFVTLHNGQSQESNPGFFDMFSLMPLDLVQESWEELEGLRDDTGEDETCPGDWLPFAEDGAGDMLCVELESGSISKYVSNDENEEIADSFESWLADIHATIKNGEYNFDPASGFGIEPKGPDDHEEEEDHGVGDDDEEVVMDSDDDDATAMTYKFTAKMIELYEDEEKVGSVPWGDIIRVRVSSYAGDPLISINLPDGNDHEEIEIPTSVANSDKLFKFLGKLKGWDKDAFKEALANTAKDGEIIVWG
;
A
#
# COMPACT_ATOMS: atom_id res chain seq x y z
N MET A 1 -3.42 -9.50 20.72
CA MET A 1 -4.04 -9.93 19.44
C MET A 1 -5.31 -9.17 18.98
N LYS A 2 -6.52 -9.39 19.54
CA LYS A 2 -7.79 -8.81 18.99
C LYS A 2 -7.78 -7.30 18.73
N LYS A 3 -7.09 -6.54 19.57
CA LYS A 3 -6.98 -5.08 19.44
C LYS A 3 -6.09 -4.66 18.27
N ILE A 4 -4.95 -5.33 18.06
CA ILE A 4 -4.09 -5.01 16.92
C ILE A 4 -4.77 -5.42 15.61
N TRP A 5 -5.41 -6.59 15.60
CA TRP A 5 -6.16 -7.08 14.44
C TRP A 5 -7.25 -6.10 14.01
N SER A 6 -8.08 -5.62 14.94
CA SER A 6 -9.15 -4.66 14.61
C SER A 6 -8.63 -3.34 14.00
N ARG A 7 -7.39 -2.93 14.33
CA ARG A 7 -6.77 -1.74 13.72
C ARG A 7 -6.28 -2.06 12.31
N LEU A 8 -5.60 -3.19 12.15
CA LEU A 8 -5.11 -3.66 10.86
C LEU A 8 -6.28 -3.90 9.89
N GLU A 9 -7.35 -4.55 10.33
CA GLU A 9 -8.59 -4.76 9.58
C GLU A 9 -9.18 -3.43 9.06
N GLY A 10 -9.17 -2.38 9.89
CA GLY A 10 -9.63 -1.05 9.49
C GLY A 10 -8.79 -0.44 8.36
N GLU A 11 -7.46 -0.59 8.42
CA GLU A 11 -6.56 -0.13 7.37
C GLU A 11 -6.72 -0.96 6.09
N LEU A 12 -6.74 -2.30 6.21
CA LEU A 12 -6.93 -3.21 5.08
C LEU A 12 -8.26 -2.97 4.37
N THR A 13 -9.35 -2.72 5.09
CA THR A 13 -10.66 -2.41 4.49
C THR A 13 -10.60 -1.21 3.54
N LEU A 14 -9.79 -0.20 3.87
CA LEU A 14 -9.67 1.04 3.10
C LEU A 14 -8.67 0.94 1.95
N LYS A 15 -7.62 0.14 2.12
CA LYS A 15 -6.40 0.19 1.31
C LYS A 15 -6.08 -1.10 0.55
N ALA A 16 -6.51 -2.24 1.07
CA ALA A 16 -6.17 -3.57 0.54
C ALA A 16 -7.28 -4.59 0.86
N SER A 17 -8.53 -4.32 0.46
CA SER A 17 -9.69 -5.16 0.82
C SER A 17 -9.59 -6.59 0.29
N ALA A 18 -8.88 -6.80 -0.83
CA ALA A 18 -8.64 -8.12 -1.40
C ALA A 18 -7.89 -9.07 -0.44
N ILE A 19 -7.02 -8.54 0.43
CA ILE A 19 -6.33 -9.35 1.46
C ILE A 19 -7.33 -9.78 2.55
N LEU A 20 -8.29 -8.94 2.93
CA LEU A 20 -9.31 -9.38 3.89
C LEU A 20 -10.24 -10.44 3.30
N GLU A 21 -10.56 -10.32 2.01
CA GLU A 21 -11.40 -11.27 1.29
C GLU A 21 -10.74 -12.64 1.11
N SER A 22 -9.41 -12.72 1.18
CA SER A 22 -8.67 -13.98 1.08
C SER A 22 -8.57 -14.76 2.39
N LEU A 23 -8.78 -14.11 3.55
CA LEU A 23 -8.62 -14.74 4.85
C LEU A 23 -9.75 -15.72 5.15
N ASN A 24 -9.38 -16.90 5.62
CA ASN A 24 -10.35 -17.89 6.07
C ASN A 24 -10.98 -17.46 7.41
N PRO A 25 -12.16 -18.00 7.75
CA PRO A 25 -12.67 -17.96 9.11
C PRO A 25 -11.67 -18.58 10.09
N GLY A 26 -11.69 -18.11 11.34
CA GLY A 26 -10.84 -18.65 12.40
C GLY A 26 -11.01 -20.14 12.64
N ALA A 27 -9.90 -20.79 12.97
CA ALA A 27 -9.85 -22.19 13.38
C ALA A 27 -10.62 -22.39 14.68
N ASN A 28 -11.26 -23.53 14.80
CA ASN A 28 -11.91 -23.92 16.04
C ASN A 28 -10.91 -24.57 17.01
N GLU A 29 -11.26 -24.61 18.29
CA GLU A 29 -10.38 -25.10 19.35
C GLU A 29 -9.88 -26.54 19.09
N VAL A 30 -10.71 -27.39 18.49
CA VAL A 30 -10.35 -28.79 18.20
C VAL A 30 -9.28 -28.88 17.11
N GLU A 31 -9.32 -28.00 16.11
CA GLU A 31 -8.31 -27.93 15.06
C GLU A 31 -6.96 -27.46 15.63
N VAL A 32 -6.98 -26.47 16.51
CA VAL A 32 -5.78 -25.97 17.19
C VAL A 32 -5.18 -27.02 18.12
N GLU A 33 -6.00 -27.63 18.98
CA GLU A 33 -5.55 -28.69 19.90
C GLU A 33 -4.97 -29.89 19.14
N ALA A 34 -5.55 -30.25 17.99
CA ALA A 34 -5.04 -31.34 17.15
C ALA A 34 -3.65 -31.03 16.58
N LEU A 35 -3.40 -29.79 16.15
CA LEU A 35 -2.09 -29.36 15.68
C LEU A 35 -1.07 -29.35 16.82
N GLU A 36 -1.43 -28.84 18.00
CA GLU A 36 -0.58 -28.85 19.20
C GLU A 36 -0.22 -30.30 19.63
N GLU A 37 -1.18 -31.22 19.58
CA GLU A 37 -0.94 -32.64 19.86
C GLU A 37 -0.02 -33.28 18.81
N PHE A 38 -0.18 -32.92 17.53
CA PHE A 38 0.64 -33.43 16.44
C PHE A 38 2.10 -32.98 16.54
N ILE A 39 2.33 -31.68 16.76
CA ILE A 39 3.66 -31.08 16.94
C ILE A 39 4.28 -31.55 18.28
N GLY A 40 3.45 -31.85 19.28
CA GLY A 40 3.89 -32.22 20.62
C GLY A 40 4.25 -31.02 21.50
N GLN A 41 3.86 -29.81 21.10
CA GLN A 41 4.10 -28.55 21.82
C GLN A 41 2.90 -27.61 21.67
N GLU A 42 2.64 -26.80 22.69
CA GLU A 42 1.62 -25.75 22.64
C GLU A 42 2.05 -24.62 21.70
N LEU A 43 1.10 -24.03 20.96
CA LEU A 43 1.38 -22.88 20.11
C LEU A 43 1.65 -21.63 20.95
N PRO A 44 2.58 -20.76 20.54
CA PRO A 44 2.75 -19.45 21.15
C PRO A 44 1.42 -18.68 21.21
N THR A 45 1.13 -18.07 22.37
CA THR A 45 -0.19 -17.50 22.68
C THR A 45 -0.68 -16.52 21.61
N ASP A 46 0.21 -15.67 21.09
CA ASP A 46 -0.16 -14.68 20.06
C ASP A 46 -0.56 -15.36 18.74
N TYR A 47 0.20 -16.38 18.31
CA TYR A 47 -0.11 -17.12 17.09
C TYR A 47 -1.42 -17.92 17.24
N ARG A 48 -1.60 -18.58 18.38
CA ARG A 48 -2.84 -19.28 18.75
C ARG A 48 -4.06 -18.34 18.70
N ASP A 49 -3.94 -17.16 19.30
CA ASP A 49 -4.98 -16.14 19.30
C ASP A 49 -5.28 -15.63 17.87
N PHE A 50 -4.28 -15.60 16.98
CA PHE A 50 -4.47 -15.19 15.59
C PHE A 50 -5.20 -16.28 14.78
N VAL A 51 -4.77 -17.55 14.86
CA VAL A 51 -5.38 -18.63 14.05
C VAL A 51 -6.84 -18.88 14.42
N THR A 52 -7.24 -18.60 15.67
CA THR A 52 -8.65 -18.62 16.11
C THR A 52 -9.47 -17.43 15.59
N LEU A 53 -8.82 -16.38 15.08
CA LEU A 53 -9.48 -15.28 14.34
C LEU A 53 -9.52 -15.59 12.83
N HIS A 54 -8.40 -16.05 12.27
CA HIS A 54 -8.23 -16.36 10.85
C HIS A 54 -7.34 -17.58 10.65
N ASN A 55 -7.89 -18.66 10.07
CA ASN A 55 -7.14 -19.87 9.76
C ASN A 55 -6.38 -19.73 8.42
N GLY A 56 -5.40 -18.83 8.37
CA GLY A 56 -4.64 -18.52 7.16
C GLY A 56 -5.49 -17.93 6.02
N GLN A 57 -4.97 -17.99 4.80
CA GLN A 57 -5.66 -17.58 3.58
C GLN A 57 -6.23 -18.78 2.82
N SER A 58 -7.21 -18.53 1.96
CA SER A 58 -7.70 -19.55 1.02
C SER A 58 -6.55 -20.03 0.13
N GLN A 59 -6.44 -21.34 -0.12
CA GLN A 59 -5.37 -21.91 -0.96
C GLN A 59 -5.41 -21.42 -2.42
N GLU A 60 -6.56 -20.91 -2.89
CA GLU A 60 -6.72 -20.30 -4.21
C GLU A 60 -6.58 -18.78 -4.17
N SER A 61 -6.14 -18.23 -3.03
CA SER A 61 -6.09 -16.79 -2.85
C SER A 61 -4.91 -16.15 -3.56
N ASN A 62 -5.23 -15.04 -4.19
CA ASN A 62 -4.30 -14.05 -4.70
C ASN A 62 -4.97 -12.71 -4.40
N PRO A 63 -4.32 -11.77 -3.68
CA PRO A 63 -2.89 -11.73 -3.35
C PRO A 63 -2.46 -12.49 -2.09
N GLY A 64 -1.14 -12.66 -1.92
CA GLY A 64 -0.52 -13.02 -0.63
C GLY A 64 -0.86 -12.02 0.49
N PHE A 65 -0.48 -12.33 1.72
CA PHE A 65 -0.80 -11.48 2.87
C PHE A 65 0.19 -10.32 3.01
N PHE A 66 1.48 -10.64 3.01
CA PHE A 66 2.55 -9.68 3.22
C PHE A 66 3.76 -10.08 2.38
N ASP A 67 4.26 -9.13 1.57
CA ASP A 67 5.27 -9.40 0.55
C ASP A 67 4.81 -10.58 -0.35
N MET A 68 5.72 -11.50 -0.70
CA MET A 68 5.40 -12.75 -1.39
C MET A 68 4.75 -13.83 -0.50
N PHE A 69 4.63 -13.62 0.81
CA PHE A 69 4.19 -14.65 1.74
C PHE A 69 2.67 -14.75 1.86
N SER A 70 2.16 -15.96 1.70
CA SER A 70 0.76 -16.32 1.92
C SER A 70 0.59 -17.04 3.25
N LEU A 71 -0.38 -16.64 4.06
CA LEU A 71 -0.64 -17.29 5.36
C LEU A 71 -1.23 -18.69 5.12
N MET A 72 -0.61 -19.70 5.72
CA MET A 72 -1.03 -21.09 5.60
C MET A 72 -2.18 -21.40 6.58
N PRO A 73 -3.24 -22.08 6.14
CA PRO A 73 -4.19 -22.69 7.06
C PRO A 73 -3.54 -23.85 7.84
N LEU A 74 -4.11 -24.21 8.99
CA LEU A 74 -3.50 -25.18 9.91
C LEU A 74 -3.23 -26.56 9.30
N ASP A 75 -4.01 -26.99 8.30
CA ASP A 75 -3.75 -28.25 7.59
C ASP A 75 -2.44 -28.19 6.79
N LEU A 76 -2.20 -27.08 6.06
CA LEU A 76 -0.93 -26.85 5.38
C LEU A 76 0.23 -26.66 6.36
N VAL A 77 0.01 -25.96 7.48
CA VAL A 77 1.02 -25.85 8.55
C VAL A 77 1.46 -27.23 9.04
N GLN A 78 0.49 -28.14 9.23
CA GLN A 78 0.78 -29.51 9.66
C GLN A 78 1.55 -30.29 8.58
N GLU A 79 1.18 -30.16 7.31
CA GLU A 79 1.86 -30.80 6.17
C GLU A 79 3.31 -30.30 6.05
N SER A 80 3.53 -28.98 6.08
CA SER A 80 4.87 -28.38 6.02
C SER A 80 5.73 -28.79 7.21
N TRP A 81 5.14 -28.93 8.41
CA TRP A 81 5.85 -29.45 9.57
C TRP A 81 6.32 -30.90 9.34
N GLU A 82 5.43 -31.78 8.87
CA GLU A 82 5.77 -33.19 8.59
C GLU A 82 6.88 -33.30 7.52
N GLU A 83 6.83 -32.47 6.47
CA GLU A 83 7.87 -32.40 5.45
C GLU A 83 9.22 -31.95 6.01
N LEU A 84 9.23 -30.92 6.86
CA LEU A 84 10.44 -30.43 7.53
C LEU A 84 11.04 -31.49 8.47
N GLU A 85 10.22 -32.22 9.22
CA GLU A 85 10.70 -33.33 10.04
C GLU A 85 11.34 -34.44 9.20
N GLY A 86 10.71 -34.79 8.07
CA GLY A 86 11.27 -35.77 7.13
C GLY A 86 12.59 -35.32 6.52
N LEU A 87 12.70 -34.05 6.12
CA LEU A 87 13.95 -33.48 5.61
C LEU A 87 15.05 -33.51 6.67
N ARG A 88 14.73 -33.14 7.91
CA ARG A 88 15.66 -33.16 9.04
C ARG A 88 16.19 -34.57 9.31
N ASP A 89 15.35 -35.60 9.19
CA ASP A 89 15.76 -36.99 9.32
C ASP A 89 16.73 -37.43 8.20
N ASP A 90 16.59 -36.88 7.00
CA ASP A 90 17.38 -37.23 5.82
C ASP A 90 18.71 -36.46 5.71
N THR A 91 18.72 -35.15 6.00
CA THR A 91 19.87 -34.25 5.78
C THR A 91 20.49 -33.71 7.08
N GLY A 92 19.76 -33.76 8.19
CA GLY A 92 20.17 -33.20 9.49
C GLY A 92 19.77 -31.73 9.69
N GLU A 93 19.73 -31.31 10.97
CA GLU A 93 19.27 -29.98 11.42
C GLU A 93 20.07 -28.79 10.87
N ASP A 94 21.35 -29.00 10.53
CA ASP A 94 22.23 -27.93 10.06
C ASP A 94 21.93 -27.48 8.61
N GLU A 95 21.16 -28.29 7.85
CA GLU A 95 20.81 -28.04 6.45
C GLU A 95 19.30 -27.80 6.24
N THR A 96 18.52 -27.68 7.32
CA THR A 96 17.07 -27.50 7.28
C THR A 96 16.60 -26.37 8.20
N CYS A 97 15.31 -26.04 8.14
CA CYS A 97 14.69 -25.17 9.12
C CYS A 97 14.92 -25.71 10.55
N PRO A 98 15.23 -24.84 11.54
CA PRO A 98 15.40 -25.25 12.93
C PRO A 98 14.19 -26.02 13.45
N GLY A 99 14.44 -26.99 14.34
CA GLY A 99 13.42 -27.97 14.69
C GLY A 99 12.29 -27.46 15.58
N ASP A 100 12.41 -26.25 16.13
CA ASP A 100 11.40 -25.55 16.91
C ASP A 100 10.71 -24.42 16.13
N TRP A 101 11.00 -24.28 14.84
CA TRP A 101 10.45 -23.23 13.98
C TRP A 101 9.26 -23.78 13.20
N LEU A 102 8.05 -23.43 13.63
CA LEU A 102 6.81 -23.84 12.99
C LEU A 102 6.47 -22.88 11.83
N PRO A 103 6.45 -23.33 10.56
CA PRO A 103 6.10 -22.47 9.45
C PRO A 103 4.61 -22.09 9.51
N PHE A 104 4.31 -20.81 9.27
CA PHE A 104 2.92 -20.31 9.19
C PHE A 104 2.62 -19.53 7.91
N ALA A 105 3.63 -19.20 7.11
CA ALA A 105 3.47 -18.61 5.80
C ALA A 105 4.56 -19.09 4.85
N GLU A 106 4.26 -19.14 3.56
CA GLU A 106 5.19 -19.55 2.50
C GLU A 106 5.09 -18.64 1.28
N ASP A 107 6.16 -18.59 0.49
CA ASP A 107 6.22 -17.84 -0.77
C ASP A 107 6.01 -18.71 -2.02
N GLY A 108 5.87 -20.03 -1.84
CA GLY A 108 5.76 -21.02 -2.92
C GLY A 108 7.08 -21.32 -3.66
N ALA A 109 8.20 -20.73 -3.26
CA ALA A 109 9.54 -20.98 -3.77
C ALA A 109 10.47 -21.65 -2.75
N GLY A 110 10.02 -21.83 -1.51
CA GLY A 110 10.69 -22.58 -0.45
C GLY A 110 11.18 -21.72 0.70
N ASP A 111 10.95 -20.41 0.67
CA ASP A 111 11.13 -19.55 1.82
C ASP A 111 9.86 -19.57 2.68
N MET A 112 10.05 -19.50 4.00
CA MET A 112 8.95 -19.58 4.95
C MET A 112 9.09 -18.51 6.02
N LEU A 113 7.95 -18.03 6.51
CA LEU A 113 7.89 -17.36 7.81
C LEU A 113 7.52 -18.38 8.86
N CYS A 114 8.33 -18.45 9.90
CA CYS A 114 8.20 -19.39 10.98
C CYS A 114 7.94 -18.67 12.30
N VAL A 115 7.09 -19.27 13.12
CA VAL A 115 6.97 -18.91 14.53
C VAL A 115 7.83 -19.87 15.34
N GLU A 116 8.72 -19.31 16.15
CA GLU A 116 9.55 -20.08 17.06
C GLU A 116 8.70 -20.56 18.23
N LEU A 117 8.58 -21.88 18.42
CA LEU A 117 7.68 -22.46 19.42
C LEU A 117 8.10 -22.17 20.86
N GLU A 118 9.40 -21.94 21.12
CA GLU A 118 9.91 -21.63 22.46
C GLU A 118 9.78 -20.15 22.82
N SER A 119 10.19 -19.24 21.92
CA SER A 119 10.26 -17.80 22.16
C SER A 119 8.96 -17.08 21.79
N GLY A 120 8.25 -17.59 20.78
CA GLY A 120 7.14 -16.92 20.12
C GLY A 120 7.58 -15.88 19.09
N SER A 121 8.89 -15.69 18.87
CA SER A 121 9.44 -14.81 17.83
C SER A 121 9.06 -15.28 16.43
N ILE A 122 9.08 -14.34 15.50
CA ILE A 122 8.82 -14.57 14.08
C ILE A 122 10.12 -14.43 13.32
N SER A 123 10.48 -15.49 12.60
CA SER A 123 11.74 -15.57 11.87
C SER A 123 11.48 -15.99 10.42
N LYS A 124 12.20 -15.37 9.49
CA LYS A 124 12.22 -15.76 8.08
C LYS A 124 13.27 -16.84 7.90
N TYR A 125 12.83 -18.01 7.47
CA TYR A 125 13.71 -19.08 6.99
C TYR A 125 13.95 -18.90 5.49
N VAL A 126 15.22 -18.78 5.10
CA VAL A 126 15.64 -18.65 3.71
C VAL A 126 16.47 -19.87 3.35
N SER A 127 16.03 -20.62 2.33
CA SER A 127 16.72 -21.84 1.95
C SER A 127 18.11 -21.54 1.42
N ASN A 128 19.15 -22.03 2.10
CA ASN A 128 20.58 -21.83 1.80
C ASN A 128 21.12 -20.40 2.05
N ASP A 129 20.44 -19.60 2.88
CA ASP A 129 20.92 -18.28 3.29
C ASP A 129 20.80 -18.08 4.81
N GLU A 130 21.16 -16.90 5.31
CA GLU A 130 21.02 -16.54 6.72
C GLU A 130 19.54 -16.32 7.09
N ASN A 131 19.12 -16.97 8.18
CA ASN A 131 17.79 -16.72 8.76
C ASN A 131 17.76 -15.35 9.44
N GLU A 132 16.61 -14.69 9.38
CA GLU A 132 16.40 -13.35 9.93
C GLU A 132 15.24 -13.35 10.92
N GLU A 133 15.48 -12.93 12.16
CA GLU A 133 14.40 -12.64 13.11
C GLU A 133 13.75 -11.30 12.71
N ILE A 134 12.46 -11.34 12.39
CA ILE A 134 11.73 -10.16 11.89
C ILE A 134 10.79 -9.53 12.94
N ALA A 135 10.45 -10.26 14.02
CA ALA A 135 9.69 -9.70 15.14
C ALA A 135 9.78 -10.55 16.41
N ASP A 136 9.68 -9.91 17.58
CA ASP A 136 9.69 -10.58 18.90
C ASP A 136 8.41 -11.40 19.18
N SER A 137 7.32 -11.16 18.45
CA SER A 137 6.07 -11.93 18.58
C SER A 137 5.16 -11.77 17.37
N PHE A 138 4.19 -12.67 17.21
CA PHE A 138 3.17 -12.56 16.16
C PHE A 138 2.34 -11.27 16.29
N GLU A 139 2.04 -10.79 17.50
CA GLU A 139 1.37 -9.50 17.71
C GLU A 139 2.25 -8.32 17.30
N SER A 140 3.57 -8.38 17.55
CA SER A 140 4.50 -7.35 17.10
C SER A 140 4.62 -7.32 15.57
N TRP A 141 4.74 -8.49 14.94
CA TRP A 141 4.79 -8.60 13.48
C TRP A 141 3.56 -7.97 12.82
N LEU A 142 2.35 -8.26 13.30
CA LEU A 142 1.13 -7.60 12.81
C LEU A 142 1.10 -6.09 13.10
N ALA A 143 1.74 -5.64 14.17
CA ALA A 143 1.84 -4.23 14.51
C ALA A 143 2.74 -3.46 13.54
N ASP A 144 3.83 -4.09 13.10
CA ASP A 144 4.74 -3.54 12.10
C ASP A 144 4.04 -3.44 10.74
N ILE A 145 3.34 -4.49 10.31
CA ILE A 145 2.50 -4.46 9.09
C ILE A 145 1.49 -3.31 9.17
N HIS A 146 0.77 -3.18 10.28
CA HIS A 146 -0.19 -2.09 10.48
C HIS A 146 0.48 -0.71 10.41
N ALA A 147 1.70 -0.55 10.96
CA ALA A 147 2.44 0.70 10.87
C ALA A 147 2.80 1.03 9.41
N THR A 148 3.33 0.07 8.66
CA THR A 148 3.67 0.20 7.23
C THR A 148 2.47 0.65 6.41
N ILE A 149 1.32 -0.02 6.57
CA ILE A 149 0.09 0.35 5.85
C ILE A 149 -0.39 1.75 6.25
N LYS A 150 -0.39 2.03 7.55
CA LYS A 150 -0.86 3.31 8.09
C LYS A 150 -0.04 4.48 7.56
N ASN A 151 1.28 4.32 7.48
CA ASN A 151 2.21 5.33 7.00
C ASN A 151 2.20 5.48 5.46
N GLY A 152 1.67 4.50 4.72
CA GLY A 152 1.71 4.51 3.25
C GLY A 152 3.06 4.10 2.68
N GLU A 153 3.87 3.43 3.50
CA GLU A 153 5.21 2.92 3.20
C GLU A 153 5.11 1.54 2.55
N TYR A 154 4.14 1.34 1.66
CA TYR A 154 3.93 0.06 0.97
C TYR A 154 3.48 0.26 -0.47
N ASN A 155 3.69 -0.79 -1.26
CA ASN A 155 3.07 -0.99 -2.55
C ASN A 155 2.06 -2.14 -2.43
N PHE A 156 0.97 -2.03 -3.17
CA PHE A 156 -0.03 -3.09 -3.24
C PHE A 156 -0.76 -3.01 -4.58
N ASP A 157 -0.62 -4.06 -5.38
CA ASP A 157 -1.42 -4.30 -6.57
C ASP A 157 -2.07 -5.69 -6.47
N PRO A 158 -3.40 -5.79 -6.28
CA PRO A 158 -4.06 -7.08 -6.17
C PRO A 158 -4.00 -7.92 -7.45
N ALA A 159 -3.62 -7.35 -8.60
CA ALA A 159 -3.42 -8.12 -9.83
C ALA A 159 -2.02 -8.77 -9.90
N SER A 160 -1.09 -8.38 -9.02
CA SER A 160 0.31 -8.79 -9.10
C SER A 160 0.58 -10.20 -8.58
N GLY A 161 -0.25 -10.74 -7.68
CA GLY A 161 0.11 -11.93 -6.89
C GLY A 161 0.57 -11.60 -5.48
N PHE A 162 1.21 -10.44 -5.30
CA PHE A 162 1.91 -10.09 -4.07
C PHE A 162 0.98 -9.41 -3.06
N GLY A 163 1.26 -9.65 -1.78
CA GLY A 163 0.60 -9.01 -0.66
C GLY A 163 1.04 -7.57 -0.46
N ILE A 164 0.96 -7.08 0.77
CA ILE A 164 1.48 -5.76 1.12
C ILE A 164 3.00 -5.80 1.09
N GLU A 165 3.60 -5.11 0.13
CA GLU A 165 5.05 -5.01 -0.02
C GLU A 165 5.52 -3.73 0.68
N PRO A 166 6.26 -3.80 1.80
CA PRO A 166 6.89 -2.62 2.36
C PRO A 166 7.78 -1.97 1.31
N LYS A 167 7.73 -0.64 1.22
CA LYS A 167 8.81 0.10 0.59
C LYS A 167 10.02 -0.18 1.47
N GLY A 168 11.07 -0.78 0.88
CA GLY A 168 12.31 -1.01 1.60
C GLY A 168 12.83 0.28 2.23
N PRO A 169 13.85 0.22 3.11
CA PRO A 169 14.60 1.43 3.39
C PRO A 169 15.01 1.98 2.03
N ASP A 170 14.52 3.16 1.66
CA ASP A 170 15.13 3.90 0.56
C ASP A 170 16.64 3.86 0.84
N ASP A 171 17.45 3.56 -0.18
CA ASP A 171 18.87 3.87 -0.14
C ASP A 171 18.98 5.28 0.44
N HIS A 172 19.41 5.39 1.69
CA HIS A 172 19.65 6.66 2.33
C HIS A 172 20.76 7.32 1.50
N GLU A 173 20.43 8.14 0.52
CA GLU A 173 21.24 9.30 0.23
C GLU A 173 21.19 10.13 1.52
N GLU A 174 22.33 10.14 2.21
CA GLU A 174 22.52 10.70 3.53
C GLU A 174 21.99 12.14 3.63
N GLU A 175 20.97 12.32 4.45
CA GLU A 175 20.64 13.61 5.06
C GLU A 175 21.77 13.97 6.05
N GLU A 176 22.79 14.71 5.59
CA GLU A 176 23.59 15.54 6.51
C GLU A 176 22.79 16.80 6.88
N ASP A 177 22.21 16.75 8.08
CA ASP A 177 21.95 17.85 9.02
C ASP A 177 21.96 19.27 8.43
N HIS A 178 20.78 19.91 8.34
CA HIS A 178 20.56 21.20 9.02
C HIS A 178 19.08 21.47 9.27
N GLY A 179 18.76 21.74 10.53
CA GLY A 179 17.40 21.72 11.06
C GLY A 179 16.43 22.83 10.62
N VAL A 180 15.19 22.56 11.04
CA VAL A 180 14.03 23.45 11.23
C VAL A 180 13.14 23.69 10.00
N GLY A 181 11.98 23.02 9.99
CA GLY A 181 10.67 23.63 9.75
C GLY A 181 9.97 23.33 8.42
N ASP A 182 8.73 22.86 8.53
CA ASP A 182 7.63 22.95 7.55
C ASP A 182 7.87 22.42 6.11
N ASP A 183 7.52 21.14 5.83
CA ASP A 183 7.58 20.61 4.47
C ASP A 183 6.24 20.73 3.72
N ASP A 184 6.19 21.90 3.10
CA ASP A 184 5.45 22.36 1.96
C ASP A 184 6.01 21.65 0.68
N GLU A 185 5.49 20.50 0.23
CA GLU A 185 6.05 19.77 -0.94
C GLU A 185 5.96 20.57 -2.26
N GLU A 186 7.11 21.08 -2.74
CA GLU A 186 7.31 21.66 -4.07
C GLU A 186 7.34 20.61 -5.18
N VAL A 187 6.83 20.96 -6.36
CA VAL A 187 6.98 20.18 -7.58
C VAL A 187 7.71 21.06 -8.58
N VAL A 188 8.97 20.73 -8.88
CA VAL A 188 9.79 21.40 -9.90
C VAL A 188 10.02 20.43 -11.04
N MET A 189 9.56 20.76 -12.25
CA MET A 189 10.00 20.10 -13.48
C MET A 189 10.09 21.12 -14.61
N ASP A 190 11.29 21.27 -15.15
CA ASP A 190 11.60 22.05 -16.35
C ASP A 190 10.76 21.55 -17.53
N SER A 191 10.06 22.48 -18.18
CA SER A 191 9.59 22.27 -19.54
C SER A 191 10.71 22.62 -20.50
N ASP A 192 11.26 21.61 -21.18
CA ASP A 192 12.07 21.78 -22.39
C ASP A 192 11.21 22.34 -23.53
N ASP A 193 10.79 23.60 -23.44
CA ASP A 193 10.27 24.36 -24.57
C ASP A 193 10.76 25.81 -24.47
N ASP A 194 11.61 26.17 -25.43
CA ASP A 194 12.14 27.51 -25.61
C ASP A 194 10.98 28.53 -25.72
N ASP A 195 11.00 29.53 -24.83
CA ASP A 195 10.31 30.84 -24.89
C ASP A 195 8.92 31.03 -24.21
N ALA A 196 8.52 30.19 -23.24
CA ALA A 196 7.40 30.51 -22.33
C ALA A 196 7.78 30.25 -20.87
N THR A 197 7.53 31.22 -19.99
CA THR A 197 7.81 31.12 -18.55
C THR A 197 7.16 29.86 -17.96
N ALA A 198 7.95 29.00 -17.33
CA ALA A 198 7.50 27.70 -16.86
C ALA A 198 6.64 27.86 -15.60
N MET A 199 5.31 27.89 -15.80
CA MET A 199 4.35 27.94 -14.70
C MET A 199 4.32 26.60 -13.96
N THR A 200 4.62 26.61 -12.66
CA THR A 200 4.58 25.44 -11.77
C THR A 200 3.34 25.46 -10.88
N TYR A 201 2.81 24.28 -10.59
CA TYR A 201 1.55 24.09 -9.86
C TYR A 201 1.77 23.24 -8.62
N LYS A 202 1.45 23.78 -7.45
CA LYS A 202 1.54 23.07 -6.18
C LYS A 202 0.15 22.80 -5.61
N PHE A 203 -0.15 21.52 -5.38
CA PHE A 203 -1.46 21.08 -4.91
C PHE A 203 -1.43 20.80 -3.41
N THR A 204 -1.96 21.72 -2.62
CA THR A 204 -2.09 21.54 -1.17
C THR A 204 -3.46 20.98 -0.80
N ALA A 205 -3.63 20.56 0.46
CA ALA A 205 -4.92 20.11 0.96
C ALA A 205 -6.07 21.15 0.88
N LYS A 206 -5.74 22.44 0.73
CA LYS A 206 -6.71 23.55 0.78
C LYS A 206 -6.82 24.33 -0.54
N MET A 207 -5.74 24.41 -1.31
CA MET A 207 -5.68 25.24 -2.52
C MET A 207 -4.62 24.76 -3.52
N ILE A 208 -4.77 25.18 -4.77
CA ILE A 208 -3.75 25.14 -5.83
C ILE A 208 -2.92 26.40 -5.70
N GLU A 209 -1.60 26.31 -5.71
CA GLU A 209 -0.71 27.47 -5.76
C GLU A 209 -0.01 27.51 -7.12
N LEU A 210 0.12 28.71 -7.67
CA LEU A 210 0.70 29.00 -8.99
C LEU A 210 2.03 29.70 -8.77
N TYR A 211 3.08 29.17 -9.37
CA TYR A 211 4.42 29.73 -9.34
C TYR A 211 4.86 30.04 -10.77
N GLU A 212 5.48 31.20 -10.96
CA GLU A 212 6.24 31.53 -12.17
C GLU A 212 7.70 31.54 -11.75
N ASP A 213 8.50 30.61 -12.29
CA ASP A 213 9.82 30.26 -11.77
C ASP A 213 9.77 29.87 -10.28
N GLU A 214 10.36 30.67 -9.39
CA GLU A 214 10.36 30.46 -7.93
C GLU A 214 9.40 31.41 -7.19
N GLU A 215 8.69 32.31 -7.89
CA GLU A 215 7.82 33.30 -7.26
C GLU A 215 6.35 32.86 -7.30
N LYS A 216 5.71 32.84 -6.13
CA LYS A 216 4.27 32.55 -6.01
C LYS A 216 3.45 33.69 -6.64
N VAL A 217 2.93 33.46 -7.82
CA VAL A 217 2.13 34.44 -8.58
C VAL A 217 0.63 34.34 -8.28
N GLY A 218 0.14 33.22 -7.73
CA GLY A 218 -1.29 33.06 -7.48
C GLY A 218 -1.65 31.87 -6.59
N SER A 219 -2.91 31.81 -6.16
CA SER A 219 -3.43 30.68 -5.41
C SER A 219 -4.95 30.57 -5.48
N VAL A 220 -5.46 29.34 -5.59
CA VAL A 220 -6.87 29.01 -5.79
C VAL A 220 -7.36 27.97 -4.79
N PRO A 221 -8.22 28.35 -3.84
CA PRO A 221 -8.88 27.39 -2.97
C PRO A 221 -9.71 26.37 -3.75
N TRP A 222 -9.67 25.10 -3.32
CA TRP A 222 -10.52 24.06 -3.91
C TRP A 222 -12.02 24.41 -3.81
N GLY A 223 -12.39 25.12 -2.73
CA GLY A 223 -13.76 25.60 -2.46
C GLY A 223 -14.31 26.58 -3.50
N ASP A 224 -13.41 27.26 -4.24
CA ASP A 224 -13.77 28.31 -5.19
C ASP A 224 -13.92 27.76 -6.62
N ILE A 225 -13.59 26.49 -6.83
CA ILE A 225 -13.66 25.87 -8.14
C ILE A 225 -15.11 25.48 -8.47
N ILE A 226 -15.66 26.09 -9.52
CA ILE A 226 -17.05 25.85 -9.95
C ILE A 226 -17.18 25.15 -11.32
N ARG A 227 -16.08 25.07 -12.07
CA ARG A 227 -16.07 24.46 -13.40
C ARG A 227 -14.68 23.98 -13.75
N VAL A 228 -14.62 22.79 -14.34
CA VAL A 228 -13.42 22.21 -14.94
C VAL A 228 -13.74 21.92 -16.40
N ARG A 229 -12.98 22.52 -17.31
CA ARG A 229 -13.09 22.29 -18.75
C ARG A 229 -11.82 21.61 -19.24
N VAL A 230 -11.98 20.61 -20.11
CA VAL A 230 -10.88 20.00 -20.85
C VAL A 230 -11.08 20.37 -22.32
N SER A 231 -10.14 21.12 -22.88
CA SER A 231 -10.16 21.55 -24.28
C SER A 231 -8.87 21.17 -24.97
N SER A 232 -8.91 20.89 -26.27
CA SER A 232 -7.72 20.58 -27.04
C SER A 232 -7.12 21.86 -27.63
N TYR A 233 -5.99 22.30 -27.09
CA TYR A 233 -5.25 23.44 -27.62
C TYR A 233 -3.93 22.94 -28.20
N ALA A 234 -3.64 23.27 -29.46
CA ALA A 234 -2.44 22.86 -30.19
C ALA A 234 -2.15 21.34 -30.27
N GLY A 235 -3.10 20.49 -29.89
CA GLY A 235 -2.95 19.03 -29.89
C GLY A 235 -2.85 18.42 -28.49
N ASP A 236 -2.66 19.25 -27.47
CA ASP A 236 -2.56 18.83 -26.08
C ASP A 236 -3.83 19.20 -25.28
N PRO A 237 -4.36 18.28 -24.45
CA PRO A 237 -5.50 18.58 -23.59
C PRO A 237 -5.15 19.62 -22.50
N LEU A 238 -5.69 20.81 -22.63
CA LEU A 238 -5.58 21.87 -21.64
C LEU A 238 -6.75 21.80 -20.66
N ILE A 239 -6.48 22.01 -19.36
CA ILE A 239 -7.52 22.03 -18.34
C ILE A 239 -7.71 23.43 -17.81
N SER A 240 -8.89 24.02 -18.05
CA SER A 240 -9.28 25.31 -17.49
C SER A 240 -10.11 25.12 -16.23
N ILE A 241 -9.69 25.74 -15.13
CA ILE A 241 -10.43 25.78 -13.87
C ILE A 241 -11.00 27.19 -13.67
N ASN A 242 -12.32 27.32 -13.44
CA ASN A 242 -13.01 28.62 -13.33
C ASN A 242 -13.35 28.96 -11.87
N LEU A 243 -13.08 30.21 -11.47
CA LEU A 243 -13.32 30.77 -10.13
C LEU A 243 -14.62 31.58 -10.04
N PRO A 244 -15.19 31.79 -8.84
CA PRO A 244 -16.45 32.48 -8.65
C PRO A 244 -16.19 33.99 -8.48
N ASP A 245 -16.19 34.74 -9.59
CA ASP A 245 -17.02 35.94 -9.81
C ASP A 245 -16.41 36.92 -10.84
N GLY A 246 -17.22 37.26 -11.85
CA GLY A 246 -17.20 38.58 -12.48
C GLY A 246 -16.67 38.69 -13.91
N ASN A 247 -17.49 38.28 -14.89
CA ASN A 247 -17.56 38.73 -16.30
C ASN A 247 -16.31 38.74 -17.21
N ASP A 248 -15.10 38.59 -16.67
CA ASP A 248 -13.85 38.28 -17.35
C ASP A 248 -13.23 37.12 -16.56
N HIS A 249 -13.37 35.91 -17.07
CA HIS A 249 -12.97 34.70 -16.36
C HIS A 249 -11.45 34.60 -16.30
N GLU A 250 -10.84 34.67 -15.11
CA GLU A 250 -9.50 34.15 -14.88
C GLU A 250 -9.59 32.62 -14.92
N GLU A 251 -9.34 32.04 -16.09
CA GLU A 251 -9.17 30.60 -16.26
C GLU A 251 -7.72 30.24 -15.93
N ILE A 252 -7.55 29.25 -15.06
CA ILE A 252 -6.24 28.66 -14.83
C ILE A 252 -6.07 27.50 -15.78
N GLU A 253 -5.09 27.62 -16.66
CA GLU A 253 -4.75 26.64 -17.69
C GLU A 253 -3.71 25.66 -17.16
N ILE A 254 -4.12 24.47 -16.75
CA ILE A 254 -3.21 23.41 -16.29
C ILE A 254 -2.82 22.52 -17.48
N PRO A 255 -1.51 22.36 -17.77
CA PRO A 255 -1.02 21.48 -18.83
C PRO A 255 -1.39 20.02 -18.59
N THR A 256 -1.47 19.23 -19.67
CA THR A 256 -1.86 17.81 -19.61
C THR A 256 -0.95 16.97 -18.72
N SER A 257 0.36 17.23 -18.74
CA SER A 257 1.35 16.53 -17.92
C SER A 257 1.03 16.61 -16.44
N VAL A 258 0.59 17.79 -15.99
CA VAL A 258 0.16 18.06 -14.61
C VAL A 258 -1.24 17.53 -14.37
N ALA A 259 -2.13 17.66 -15.36
CA ALA A 259 -3.50 17.18 -15.29
C ALA A 259 -3.65 15.66 -15.17
N ASN A 260 -2.76 14.92 -15.82
CA ASN A 260 -2.70 13.46 -15.73
C ASN A 260 -2.08 12.98 -14.41
N SER A 261 -1.62 13.88 -13.54
CA SER A 261 -1.10 13.48 -12.23
C SER A 261 -2.23 13.01 -11.32
N ASP A 262 -2.03 11.85 -10.67
CA ASP A 262 -2.96 11.33 -9.66
C ASP A 262 -3.17 12.32 -8.50
N LYS A 263 -2.24 13.26 -8.31
CA LYS A 263 -2.33 14.34 -7.33
C LYS A 263 -3.50 15.29 -7.64
N LEU A 264 -3.65 15.77 -8.89
CA LEU A 264 -4.80 16.63 -9.25
C LEU A 264 -6.13 15.87 -9.10
N PHE A 265 -6.17 14.61 -9.56
CA PHE A 265 -7.35 13.75 -9.43
C PHE A 265 -7.79 13.52 -7.99
N LYS A 266 -6.84 13.36 -7.07
CA LYS A 266 -7.09 13.20 -5.63
C LYS A 266 -7.86 14.38 -5.04
N PHE A 267 -7.65 15.59 -5.55
CA PHE A 267 -8.31 16.80 -5.06
C PHE A 267 -9.60 17.11 -5.81
N LEU A 268 -9.60 17.03 -7.15
CA LEU A 268 -10.82 17.21 -7.94
C LEU A 268 -11.90 16.17 -7.59
N GLY A 269 -11.49 14.93 -7.27
CA GLY A 269 -12.37 13.87 -6.78
C GLY A 269 -13.13 14.18 -5.49
N LYS A 270 -12.73 15.20 -4.74
CA LYS A 270 -13.42 15.66 -3.53
C LYS A 270 -14.46 16.72 -3.81
N LEU A 271 -14.45 17.34 -4.99
CA LEU A 271 -15.43 18.36 -5.37
C LEU A 271 -16.77 17.71 -5.68
N LYS A 272 -17.84 18.34 -5.23
CA LYS A 272 -19.19 17.82 -5.47
C LYS A 272 -19.58 18.10 -6.93
N GLY A 273 -20.11 17.10 -7.62
CA GLY A 273 -20.37 17.18 -9.06
C GLY A 273 -19.19 16.70 -9.92
N TRP A 274 -18.08 16.28 -9.31
CA TRP A 274 -16.98 15.67 -10.04
C TRP A 274 -17.39 14.34 -10.69
N ASP A 275 -17.11 14.22 -11.98
CA ASP A 275 -17.34 13.01 -12.77
C ASP A 275 -16.01 12.53 -13.34
N LYS A 276 -15.43 11.53 -12.67
CA LYS A 276 -14.10 10.98 -13.03
C LYS A 276 -14.10 10.35 -14.42
N ASP A 277 -15.20 9.72 -14.81
CA ASP A 277 -15.30 9.01 -16.09
C ASP A 277 -15.48 9.99 -17.23
N ALA A 278 -16.34 11.01 -17.06
CA ALA A 278 -16.46 12.10 -18.03
C ALA A 278 -15.15 12.88 -18.21
N PHE A 279 -14.37 13.06 -17.13
CA PHE A 279 -13.08 13.72 -17.19
C PHE A 279 -12.02 12.90 -17.92
N LYS A 280 -11.94 11.60 -17.63
CA LYS A 280 -11.04 10.68 -18.34
C LYS A 280 -11.42 10.56 -19.81
N GLU A 281 -12.72 10.52 -20.13
CA GLU A 281 -13.21 10.51 -21.51
C GLU A 281 -12.84 11.80 -22.25
N ALA A 282 -12.96 12.96 -21.59
CA ALA A 282 -12.57 14.25 -22.16
C ALA A 282 -11.05 14.36 -22.38
N LEU A 283 -10.23 13.89 -21.44
CA LEU A 283 -8.77 13.79 -21.58
C LEU A 283 -8.35 12.86 -22.73
N ALA A 284 -9.04 11.73 -22.89
CA ALA A 284 -8.73 10.75 -23.93
C ALA A 284 -9.20 11.18 -25.33
N ASN A 285 -10.08 12.18 -25.44
CA ASN A 285 -10.74 12.54 -26.69
C ASN A 285 -10.43 14.00 -27.08
N THR A 286 -9.20 14.24 -27.52
CA THR A 286 -8.65 15.56 -27.92
C THR A 286 -9.37 16.25 -29.09
N ALA A 287 -10.46 15.69 -29.61
CA ALA A 287 -11.29 16.27 -30.66
C ALA A 287 -12.59 16.89 -30.14
N LYS A 288 -12.91 16.77 -28.84
CA LYS A 288 -14.14 17.30 -28.23
C LYS A 288 -13.85 18.00 -26.92
N ASP A 289 -14.34 19.23 -26.79
CA ASP A 289 -14.32 19.95 -25.53
C ASP A 289 -15.28 19.28 -24.54
N GLY A 290 -14.76 18.92 -23.36
CA GLY A 290 -15.53 18.38 -22.24
C GLY A 290 -15.67 19.43 -21.14
N GLU A 291 -16.86 19.58 -20.59
CA GLU A 291 -17.11 20.50 -19.47
C GLU A 291 -17.74 19.74 -18.30
N ILE A 292 -17.11 19.84 -17.13
CA ILE A 292 -17.57 19.27 -15.88
C ILE A 292 -17.88 20.42 -14.93
N ILE A 293 -19.13 20.49 -14.53
CA ILE A 293 -19.57 21.47 -13.54
C ILE A 293 -19.36 20.85 -12.17
N VAL A 294 -18.54 21.50 -11.37
CA VAL A 294 -18.22 21.09 -9.99
C VAL A 294 -18.56 22.23 -9.05
N TRP A 295 -18.61 21.97 -7.77
CA TRP A 295 -18.74 23.03 -6.77
C TRP A 295 -18.07 22.57 -5.48
N GLY A 296 -17.24 23.46 -4.96
CA GLY A 296 -16.57 23.34 -3.68
C GLY A 296 -17.47 23.63 -2.48
#